data_AF-A0A7S1HNU1-F1
#
_entry.id   AF-A0A7S1HNU1-F1
#
_cell.length_a   1.000
_cell.length_b   1.000
_cell.length_c   1.000
_cell.angle_alpha   90.00
_cell.angle_beta   90.00
_cell.angle_gamma   90.00
#
_symmetry.space_group_name_H-M   'P 1'
#
loop_
_entity.id
_entity.type
_entity.pdbx_description
1 polymer ?
#
loop_
_entity_poly.entity_id
_entity_poly.type
_entity_poly.pdbx_seq_one_letter_code
_entity_poly.pdbx_strand_id
1 'polypeptide(L)'
;IINPHLRTLIGKVRETGIEVEIAVFTRRSHLMRYSSKLRDDGPIPLQWNVDWHMNVDQIVIPSEVESAEEIMLSYSGDVQLKQAEWLDLHMGFERLLAAREALKSVLSLTSSPRI
;
A
#
# COMPACT_ATOMS: atom_id res chain seq x y z
N ILE A 1 -14.81 -1.46 7.03
CA ILE A 1 -16.21 -1.50 6.54
C ILE A 1 -16.15 -1.51 5.03
N ILE A 2 -16.70 -2.53 4.37
CA ILE A 2 -16.80 -2.59 2.91
C ILE A 2 -18.14 -1.97 2.52
N ASN A 3 -18.17 -1.10 1.51
CA ASN A 3 -19.44 -0.56 1.02
C ASN A 3 -20.31 -1.72 0.51
N PRO A 4 -21.54 -1.91 1.02
CA PRO A 4 -22.39 -3.05 0.66
C PRO A 4 -22.76 -3.08 -0.83
N HIS A 5 -22.74 -1.93 -1.52
CA HIS A 5 -23.03 -1.84 -2.94
C HIS A 5 -21.82 -2.15 -3.84
N LEU A 6 -20.62 -2.24 -3.27
CA LEU A 6 -19.39 -2.43 -4.04
C LEU A 6 -19.40 -3.75 -4.82
N ARG A 7 -19.92 -4.82 -4.21
CA ARG A 7 -20.00 -6.14 -4.86
C ARG A 7 -20.90 -6.10 -6.10
N THR A 8 -22.06 -5.45 -6.00
CA THR A 8 -22.99 -5.28 -7.12
C THR A 8 -22.38 -4.42 -8.23
N LEU A 9 -21.68 -3.33 -7.86
CA LEU A 9 -21.01 -2.48 -8.83
C LEU A 9 -19.91 -3.23 -9.58
N ILE A 10 -19.03 -3.95 -8.86
CA ILE A 10 -17.98 -4.75 -9.48
C ILE A 10 -18.56 -5.83 -10.39
N GLY A 11 -19.67 -6.48 -9.99
CA GLY A 11 -20.38 -7.43 -10.85
C GLY A 11 -20.78 -6.80 -12.19
N LYS A 12 -21.41 -5.62 -12.16
CA LYS A 12 -21.83 -4.89 -13.37
C LYS A 12 -20.64 -4.45 -14.24
N VAL A 13 -19.54 -4.01 -13.64
CA VAL A 13 -18.33 -3.62 -14.38
C VAL A 13 -17.68 -4.84 -15.04
N ARG A 14 -17.71 -6.00 -14.38
CA ARG A 14 -17.21 -7.26 -14.97
C ARG A 14 -18.07 -7.74 -16.13
N GLU A 15 -19.39 -7.52 -16.08
CA GLU A 15 -20.30 -7.81 -17.20
C GLU A 15 -19.96 -6.99 -18.47
N THR A 16 -19.33 -5.82 -18.33
CA THR A 16 -18.85 -5.03 -19.47
C THR A 16 -17.49 -5.47 -19.99
N GLY A 17 -16.91 -6.56 -19.45
CA GLY A 17 -15.60 -7.09 -19.88
C GLY A 17 -14.39 -6.33 -19.34
N ILE A 18 -14.59 -5.41 -18.38
CA ILE A 18 -13.49 -4.63 -17.78
C ILE A 18 -12.92 -5.42 -16.60
N GLU A 19 -11.60 -5.57 -16.58
CA GLU A 19 -10.88 -6.14 -15.44
C GLU A 19 -10.77 -5.12 -14.31
N VAL A 20 -11.01 -5.57 -13.07
CA VAL A 20 -11.04 -4.72 -11.89
C VAL A 20 -9.91 -5.11 -10.97
N GLU A 21 -9.09 -4.13 -10.64
CA GLU A 21 -7.96 -4.28 -9.73
C GLU A 21 -8.13 -3.40 -8.49
N ILE A 22 -7.42 -3.77 -7.42
CA ILE A 22 -7.44 -3.03 -6.17
C ILE A 22 -6.04 -2.51 -5.89
N ALA A 23 -5.88 -1.18 -5.93
CA ALA A 23 -4.70 -0.50 -5.42
C ALA A 23 -4.89 -0.12 -3.94
N VAL A 24 -3.80 0.02 -3.19
CA VAL A 24 -3.85 0.55 -1.81
C VAL A 24 -3.57 2.04 -1.83
N PHE A 25 -4.58 2.82 -1.45
CA PHE A 25 -4.43 4.25 -1.22
C PHE A 25 -4.28 4.53 0.28
N THR A 26 -3.20 5.22 0.69
CA THR A 26 -2.98 5.53 2.11
C THR A 26 -2.39 6.91 2.34
N ARG A 27 -2.87 7.56 3.41
CA ARG A 27 -2.34 8.81 4.00
C ARG A 27 -1.82 8.59 5.42
N ARG A 28 -1.53 7.33 5.78
CA ARG A 28 -1.06 7.00 7.13
C ARG A 28 0.27 7.72 7.37
N SER A 29 0.26 8.68 8.29
CA SER A 29 1.41 9.55 8.55
C SER A 29 2.67 8.76 8.87
N HIS A 30 2.59 7.67 9.63
CA HIS A 30 3.76 6.84 9.96
C HIS A 30 4.46 6.20 8.76
N LEU A 31 3.81 6.12 7.58
CA LEU A 31 4.41 5.63 6.35
C LEU A 31 5.00 6.75 5.49
N MET A 32 4.71 8.02 5.81
CA MET A 32 5.23 9.20 5.10
C MET A 32 6.26 9.96 5.94
N ARG A 33 6.06 9.98 7.26
CA ARG A 33 6.88 10.65 8.26
C ARG A 33 6.95 9.75 9.50
N TYR A 34 8.06 9.07 9.68
CA TYR A 34 8.23 8.09 10.74
C TYR A 34 8.86 8.71 11.99
N SER A 35 8.10 8.74 13.08
CA SER A 35 8.60 9.19 14.38
C SER A 35 9.32 8.06 15.10
N SER A 36 10.62 7.92 14.86
CA SER A 36 11.44 6.92 15.53
C SER A 36 11.56 7.20 17.04
N LYS A 37 11.52 6.14 17.85
CA LYS A 37 11.88 6.19 19.29
C LYS A 37 13.36 5.88 19.54
N LEU A 38 14.10 5.56 18.48
CA LEU A 38 15.51 5.19 18.54
C LEU A 38 16.43 6.36 18.16
N ARG A 39 15.85 7.54 17.95
CA ARG A 39 16.55 8.74 17.52
C ARG A 39 15.88 9.97 18.13
N ASP A 40 16.68 11.01 18.32
CA ASP A 40 16.24 12.31 18.86
C ASP A 40 16.15 13.39 17.75
N ASP A 41 16.40 13.03 16.49
CA ASP A 41 16.48 13.91 15.32
C ASP A 41 15.12 14.28 14.69
N GLY A 42 14.02 13.91 15.36
CA GLY A 42 12.66 14.19 14.91
C GLY A 42 12.12 13.17 13.90
N PRO A 43 10.98 13.46 13.24
CA PRO A 43 10.37 12.53 12.30
C PRO A 43 11.19 12.38 11.02
N ILE A 44 11.42 11.14 10.61
CA ILE A 44 12.12 10.78 9.36
C ILE A 44 11.13 10.95 8.20
N PRO A 45 11.38 11.84 7.22
CA PRO A 45 10.59 11.85 5.99
C PRO A 45 10.89 10.56 5.20
N LEU A 46 9.85 9.82 4.86
CA LEU A 46 9.94 8.58 4.12
C LEU A 46 9.59 8.84 2.65
N GLN A 47 10.44 8.33 1.76
CA GLN A 47 10.19 8.34 0.34
C GLN A 47 10.25 6.92 -0.18
N TRP A 48 9.31 6.62 -1.08
CA TRP A 48 9.13 5.31 -1.70
C TRP A 48 9.36 5.49 -3.20
N ASN A 49 8.96 4.51 -4.02
CA ASN A 49 8.91 4.73 -5.47
C ASN A 49 8.15 6.05 -5.78
N VAL A 50 8.79 6.97 -6.50
CA VAL A 50 8.28 8.30 -6.81
C VAL A 50 6.96 8.25 -7.58
N ASP A 51 6.78 7.23 -8.43
CA ASP A 51 5.57 7.06 -9.24
C ASP A 51 4.35 6.69 -8.39
N TRP A 52 4.56 6.25 -7.15
CA TRP A 52 3.48 5.94 -6.20
C TRP A 52 3.03 7.17 -5.42
N HIS A 53 3.85 8.24 -5.38
CA HIS A 53 3.52 9.47 -4.64
C HIS A 53 2.58 10.35 -5.46
N MET A 54 1.34 10.45 -5.00
CA MET A 54 0.36 11.39 -5.59
C MET A 54 0.56 12.82 -5.08
N ASN A 55 1.15 12.97 -3.90
CA ASN A 55 1.58 14.20 -3.25
C ASN A 55 2.50 13.84 -2.07
N VAL A 56 2.97 14.85 -1.33
CA VAL A 56 3.94 14.69 -0.23
C VAL A 56 3.43 13.79 0.92
N ASP A 57 2.11 13.70 1.12
CA ASP A 57 1.50 13.01 2.27
C ASP A 57 0.70 11.77 1.86
N GLN A 58 0.96 11.22 0.67
CA GLN A 58 0.12 10.17 0.10
C GLN A 58 0.84 9.29 -0.89
N ILE A 59 0.60 7.99 -0.74
CA ILE A 59 0.98 6.99 -1.75
C ILE A 59 -0.19 6.16 -2.23
N VAL A 60 -0.08 5.74 -3.48
CA VAL A 60 -0.85 4.68 -4.13
C VAL A 60 0.10 3.51 -4.35
N ILE A 61 -0.10 2.42 -3.62
CA ILE A 61 0.62 1.18 -3.90
C ILE A 61 -0.19 0.44 -4.98
N PRO A 62 0.40 0.20 -6.16
CA PRO A 62 -0.28 -0.47 -7.25
C PRO A 62 -0.71 -1.92 -6.92
N SER A 63 -1.60 -2.47 -7.74
CA SER A 63 -2.15 -3.82 -7.59
C SER A 63 -1.10 -4.91 -7.78
N GLU A 64 -0.12 -4.66 -8.64
CA GLU A 64 0.99 -5.56 -8.99
C GLU A 64 2.04 -5.72 -7.89
N VAL A 65 2.11 -4.78 -6.93
CA VAL A 65 3.03 -4.88 -5.79
C VAL A 65 2.46 -5.86 -4.78
N GLU A 66 3.04 -7.04 -4.66
CA GLU A 66 2.45 -8.16 -3.90
C GLU A 66 3.01 -8.34 -2.48
N SER A 67 4.16 -7.73 -2.17
CA SER A 67 4.84 -7.91 -0.88
C SER A 67 5.24 -6.59 -0.23
N ALA A 68 5.29 -6.57 1.11
CA ALA A 68 5.85 -5.43 1.82
C ALA A 68 7.34 -5.26 1.51
N GLU A 69 8.06 -6.37 1.31
CA GLU A 69 9.48 -6.36 0.93
C GLU A 69 9.73 -5.53 -0.33
N GLU A 70 8.92 -5.71 -1.38
CA GLU A 70 9.02 -4.94 -2.62
C GLU A 70 8.84 -3.43 -2.38
N ILE A 71 7.89 -3.06 -1.52
CA ILE A 71 7.69 -1.66 -1.11
C ILE A 71 8.91 -1.16 -0.35
N MET A 72 9.42 -1.94 0.60
CA MET A 72 10.58 -1.57 1.40
C MET A 72 11.85 -1.43 0.56
N LEU A 73 12.03 -2.25 -0.48
CA LEU A 73 13.13 -2.16 -1.44
C LEU A 73 13.03 -0.91 -2.33
N SER A 74 11.84 -0.34 -2.49
CA SER A 74 11.64 0.93 -3.20
C SER A 74 12.00 2.17 -2.38
N TYR A 75 12.38 2.00 -1.11
CA TYR A 75 12.73 3.11 -0.23
C TYR A 75 13.89 3.93 -0.80
N SER A 76 13.67 5.23 -0.92
CA SER A 76 14.59 6.18 -1.56
C SER A 76 14.91 7.39 -0.68
N GLY A 77 14.52 7.36 0.61
CA GLY A 77 14.75 8.46 1.54
C GLY A 77 16.23 8.58 1.98
N ASP A 78 16.63 9.81 2.31
CA ASP A 78 18.02 10.16 2.67
C ASP A 78 18.51 9.51 3.97
N VAL A 79 17.60 9.04 4.82
CA VAL A 79 17.92 8.48 6.12
C VAL A 79 17.93 6.96 6.05
N GLN A 80 19.08 6.35 6.34
CA GLN A 80 19.16 4.90 6.46
C GLN A 80 18.34 4.42 7.68
N LEU A 81 17.35 3.57 7.44
CA LEU A 81 16.50 2.99 8.48
C LEU A 81 17.27 1.97 9.31
N LYS A 82 17.11 2.02 10.64
CA LYS A 82 17.57 0.97 11.56
C LYS A 82 16.67 -0.25 11.40
N GLN A 83 17.18 -1.43 11.73
CA GLN A 83 16.45 -2.69 11.59
C GLN A 83 15.06 -2.68 12.25
N ALA A 84 14.93 -2.10 13.43
CA ALA A 84 13.65 -2.00 14.13
C ALA A 84 12.66 -1.02 13.45
N GLU A 85 13.16 0.08 12.88
CA GLU A 85 12.36 1.06 12.13
C GLU A 85 11.86 0.42 10.82
N TRP A 86 12.75 -0.30 10.15
CA TRP A 86 12.44 -1.06 8.95
C TRP A 86 11.37 -2.12 9.23
N LEU A 87 11.50 -2.90 10.30
CA LEU A 87 10.55 -3.95 10.66
C LEU A 87 9.15 -3.38 10.97
N ASP A 88 9.08 -2.26 11.68
CA ASP A 88 7.81 -1.61 12.01
C ASP A 88 7.09 -1.12 10.74
N LEU A 89 7.84 -0.49 9.82
CA LEU A 89 7.32 -0.07 8.52
C LEU A 89 6.88 -1.26 7.66
N HIS A 90 7.69 -2.31 7.58
CA HIS A 90 7.36 -3.55 6.90
C HIS A 90 6.03 -4.14 7.42
N MET A 91 5.88 -4.24 8.75
CA MET A 91 4.62 -4.69 9.36
C MET A 91 3.45 -3.73 9.09
N GLY A 92 3.71 -2.43 8.94
CA GLY A 92 2.73 -1.44 8.50
C GLY A 92 2.18 -1.74 7.10
N PHE A 93 3.07 -2.06 6.16
CA PHE A 93 2.71 -2.42 4.79
C PHE A 93 2.06 -3.80 4.68
N GLU A 94 2.56 -4.81 5.39
CA GLU A 94 1.94 -6.14 5.45
C GLU A 94 0.46 -6.06 5.83
N ARG A 95 0.12 -5.23 6.83
CA ARG A 95 -1.29 -5.04 7.23
C ARG A 95 -2.13 -4.38 6.14
N LEU A 96 -1.55 -3.48 5.36
CA LEU A 96 -2.25 -2.83 4.24
C LEU A 96 -2.49 -3.80 3.09
N LEU A 97 -1.47 -4.58 2.73
CA LEU A 97 -1.57 -5.59 1.67
C LEU A 97 -2.50 -6.72 2.08
N ALA A 98 -2.45 -7.19 3.33
CA ALA A 98 -3.41 -8.17 3.85
C ALA A 98 -4.85 -7.66 3.79
N ALA A 99 -5.08 -6.37 4.05
CA ALA A 99 -6.41 -5.78 3.88
C ALA A 99 -6.86 -5.75 2.41
N ARG A 100 -5.96 -5.48 1.47
CA ARG A 100 -6.22 -5.59 0.03
C ARG A 100 -6.57 -7.03 -0.37
N GLU A 101 -5.82 -8.01 0.10
CA GLU A 101 -6.07 -9.42 -0.21
C GLU A 101 -7.41 -9.91 0.37
N ALA A 102 -7.75 -9.49 1.58
CA ALA A 102 -9.07 -9.74 2.15
C ALA A 102 -10.20 -9.12 1.30
N LEU A 103 -9.99 -7.92 0.75
CA LEU A 103 -10.95 -7.28 -0.17
C LEU A 103 -11.06 -8.04 -1.49
N LYS A 104 -9.94 -8.43 -2.11
CA LYS A 104 -9.92 -9.24 -3.34
C LYS A 104 -10.72 -10.53 -3.14
N SER A 105 -10.51 -11.21 -2.00
CA SER A 105 -11.24 -12.43 -1.62
C SER A 105 -12.76 -12.19 -1.51
N VAL A 106 -13.19 -11.18 -0.76
CA VAL A 106 -14.62 -10.84 -0.58
C VAL A 106 -15.29 -10.47 -1.90
N LEU A 107 -14.56 -9.80 -2.78
CA LEU A 107 -15.05 -9.33 -4.09
C LEU A 107 -14.88 -10.38 -5.19
N SER A 108 -14.30 -11.55 -4.88
CA SER A 108 -14.03 -12.63 -5.84
C SER A 108 -13.21 -12.15 -7.04
N LEU A 109 -12.20 -11.32 -6.77
CA LEU A 109 -11.18 -10.89 -7.74
C LEU A 109 -10.01 -11.86 -7.63
N THR A 110 -9.78 -12.65 -8.68
CA THR A 110 -8.85 -13.79 -8.67
C THR A 110 -7.54 -13.52 -9.43
N SER A 111 -7.39 -12.36 -10.07
CA SER A 111 -6.28 -12.09 -10.99
C SER A 111 -5.37 -10.98 -10.47
N SER A 112 -4.05 -11.22 -10.49
CA SER A 112 -3.08 -10.20 -10.90
C SER A 112 -3.12 -10.13 -12.43
N PRO A 113 -3.07 -8.94 -13.06
CA PRO A 113 -3.13 -8.83 -14.51
C PRO A 113 -1.98 -9.62 -15.13
N ARG A 114 -2.31 -10.50 -16.07
CA ARG A 114 -1.31 -11.09 -16.97
C ARG A 114 -1.06 -10.10 -18.09
N ILE A 115 0.14 -9.52 -18.10
CA ILE A 115 0.69 -8.81 -19.26
C ILE A 115 1.00 -9.83 -20.37
#